data_AF-A0A4P6FRV5-F1
#
_entry.id   AF-A0A4P6FRV5-F1
#
_cell.length_a   1.000
_cell.length_b   1.000
_cell.length_c   1.000
_cell.angle_alpha   90.00
_cell.angle_beta   90.00
_cell.angle_gamma   90.00
#
_symmetry.space_group_name_H-M   'P 1'
#
loop_
_entity.id
_entity.type
_entity.pdbx_description
1 polymer ?
#
loop_
_entity_poly.entity_id
_entity_poly.type
_entity_poly.pdbx_seq_one_letter_code
_entity_poly.pdbx_strand_id
1 'polypeptide(L)' 'MAYPVAELYGEMAFIAAHFHWSSETLMTMAHGERRRWCREISAINRLQSGAPADPFAGL' A
#
# COMPACT_ATOMS: atom_id res chain seq x y z
N MET A 1 -18.93 1.13 -14.07
CA MET A 1 -19.08 1.32 -12.61
C MET A 1 -18.05 2.34 -12.19
N ALA A 2 -18.47 3.53 -11.74
CA ALA A 2 -17.56 4.62 -11.44
C ALA A 2 -16.82 4.33 -10.13
N TYR A 3 -15.49 4.32 -10.17
CA TYR A 3 -14.68 4.17 -8.96
C TYR A 3 -14.74 5.48 -8.15
N PRO A 4 -15.08 5.44 -6.86
CA PRO A 4 -15.20 6.64 -6.05
C PRO A 4 -13.84 7.32 -5.90
N VAL A 5 -13.73 8.56 -6.39
CA VAL A 5 -12.50 9.37 -6.38
C VAL A 5 -11.91 9.53 -4.97
N ALA A 6 -12.75 9.51 -3.94
CA ALA A 6 -12.31 9.57 -2.54
C ALA A 6 -11.49 8.34 -2.13
N GLU A 7 -11.88 7.13 -2.56
CA GLU A 7 -11.12 5.90 -2.28
C GLU A 7 -9.77 5.91 -3.03
N LEU A 8 -9.73 6.48 -4.24
CA LEU A 8 -8.50 6.61 -5.02
C LEU A 8 -7.45 7.44 -4.29
N TYR A 9 -7.80 8.66 -3.88
CA TYR A 9 -6.85 9.52 -3.17
C TYR A 9 -6.47 8.95 -1.79
N GLY A 10 -7.39 8.25 -1.12
CA GLY A 10 -7.09 7.55 0.12
C GLY A 10 -6.03 6.46 -0.04
N GLU A 11 -6.18 5.59 -1.05
CA GLU A 11 -5.18 4.56 -1.38
C GLU A 11 -3.83 5.18 -1.72
N MET A 12 -3.82 6.21 -2.56
CA MET A 12 -2.60 6.88 -2.97
C MET A 12 -1.90 7.55 -1.79
N ALA A 13 -2.63 8.26 -0.93
CA ALA A 13 -2.07 8.91 0.26
C ALA A 13 -1.47 7.86 1.23
N PHE A 14 -2.15 6.73 1.41
CA PHE A 14 -1.67 5.64 2.25
C PHE A 14 -0.36 5.03 1.73
N ILE A 15 -0.27 4.77 0.43
CA ILE A 15 0.94 4.23 -0.20
C ILE A 15 2.07 5.27 -0.16
N ALA A 16 1.77 6.53 -0.50
CA ALA A 16 2.75 7.62 -0.48
C ALA A 16 3.32 7.87 0.92
N ALA A 17 2.53 7.69 1.98
CA ALA A 17 3.00 7.83 3.35
C ALA A 17 4.05 6.78 3.75
N HIS A 18 4.07 5.60 3.12
CA HIS A 18 5.00 4.52 3.46
C HIS A 18 6.19 4.41 2.50
N PHE A 19 5.98 4.60 1.20
CA PHE A 19 7.02 4.44 0.17
C PHE A 19 7.50 5.75 -0.44
N HIS A 20 6.85 6.87 -0.12
CA HIS A 20 7.18 8.20 -0.65
C HIS A 20 7.20 8.29 -2.19
N TRP A 21 6.44 7.42 -2.85
CA TRP A 21 6.23 7.51 -4.30
C TRP A 21 5.42 8.75 -4.67
N SER A 22 5.72 9.32 -5.83
CA SER A 22 5.00 10.49 -6.34
C SER A 22 3.54 10.15 -6.65
N SER A 23 2.68 11.16 -6.56
CA SER A 23 1.27 11.03 -6.96
C SER A 23 1.14 10.60 -8.43
N GLU A 24 2.03 11.06 -9.30
CA GLU A 24 2.09 10.66 -10.71
C GLU A 24 2.29 9.15 -10.87
N THR A 25 3.28 8.58 -10.18
CA THR A 25 3.52 7.13 -10.19
C THR A 25 2.32 6.34 -9.65
N LEU A 26 1.63 6.86 -8.64
CA LEU A 26 0.47 6.18 -8.07
C LEU A 26 -0.78 6.29 -8.94
N MET A 27 -0.90 7.37 -9.73
CA MET A 27 -1.99 7.55 -10.70
C MET A 27 -1.87 6.59 -11.89
N THR A 28 -0.66 6.22 -12.30
CA THR A 28 -0.45 5.28 -13.41
C THR A 28 -0.74 3.82 -13.05
N MET A 29 -0.74 3.48 -11.76
CA MET A 29 -1.04 2.14 -11.28
C MET A 29 -2.48 1.71 -11.60
N ALA A 30 -2.67 0.42 -11.84
CA ALA A 30 -4.01 -0.14 -11.88
C ALA A 30 -4.64 -0.10 -10.48
N HIS A 31 -5.97 0.01 -10.39
CA HIS A 31 -6.67 -0.03 -9.10
C HIS A 31 -6.34 -1.29 -8.28
N GLY A 32 -6.29 -2.46 -8.92
CA GLY A 32 -5.92 -3.71 -8.26
C GLY A 32 -4.49 -3.72 -7.71
N GLU A 33 -3.58 -2.97 -8.32
CA GLU A 33 -2.19 -2.85 -7.89
C GLU A 33 -2.09 -1.97 -6.64
N ARG A 34 -2.74 -0.80 -6.62
CA ARG A 34 -2.83 0.03 -5.40
C ARG A 34 -3.43 -0.73 -4.23
N ARG A 35 -4.54 -1.45 -4.45
CA ARG A 35 -5.18 -2.31 -3.44
C ARG A 35 -4.26 -3.43 -2.94
N ARG A 36 -3.37 -3.96 -3.79
CA ARG A 36 -2.37 -4.95 -3.37
C ARG A 36 -1.35 -4.29 -2.44
N TRP A 37 -0.78 -3.15 -2.82
CA TRP A 37 0.15 -2.42 -1.98
C TRP A 37 -0.43 -2.05 -0.62
N CYS A 38 -1.67 -1.55 -0.57
CA CYS A 38 -2.34 -1.27 0.71
C CYS A 38 -2.43 -2.53 1.61
N ARG A 39 -2.68 -3.71 1.03
CA ARG A 39 -2.74 -4.98 1.77
C ARG A 39 -1.37 -5.40 2.30
N GLU A 40 -0.32 -5.30 1.49
CA GLU A 40 1.06 -5.64 1.89
C GLU A 40 1.55 -4.73 3.01
N ILE A 41 1.40 -3.41 2.87
CA ILE A 41 1.75 -2.42 3.90
C ILE A 41 1.02 -2.75 5.21
N SER A 42 -0.29 -3.02 5.13
CA SER A 42 -1.07 -3.38 6.32
C SER A 42 -0.60 -4.69 6.96
N ALA A 43 -0.14 -5.67 6.17
CA ALA A 43 0.42 -6.91 6.70
C ALA A 43 1.74 -6.66 7.42
N ILE A 44 2.64 -5.87 6.82
CA ILE A 44 3.91 -5.46 7.43
C ILE A 44 3.66 -4.71 8.75
N ASN A 45 2.76 -3.73 8.75
CA ASN A 45 2.44 -2.95 9.95
C ASN A 45 1.89 -3.83 11.08
N ARG A 46 1.09 -4.86 10.75
CA ARG A 46 0.62 -5.85 11.73
C ARG A 46 1.75 -6.72 12.29
N LEU A 47 2.69 -7.14 11.45
CA LEU A 47 3.87 -7.90 11.89
C LEU A 47 4.76 -7.05 12.81
N GLN A 48 5.01 -5.79 12.43
CA GLN A 48 5.85 -4.86 13.20
C GLN A 48 5.22 -4.46 14.53
N SER A 49 3.90 -4.30 14.57
CA SER A 49 3.17 -3.95 15.80
C SER A 49 3.17 -5.08 16.85
N GLY A 50 3.81 -6.24 16.57
CA GLY A 50 3.98 -7.36 17.50
C GLY A 50 5.30 -8.15 17.34
N ALA A 51 6.44 -7.48 17.07
CA ALA A 51 7.77 -8.04 16.75
C ALA A 51 8.26 -9.34 17.49
N PRO A 52 9.23 -10.12 16.95
CA PRO A 52 9.78 -10.20 15.60
C PRO A 52 9.54 -11.58 14.96
N ALA A 53 9.12 -11.59 13.70
CA ALA A 53 9.52 -12.64 12.77
C ALA A 53 9.86 -11.90 11.49
N ASP A 54 11.15 -11.85 11.17
CA ASP A 54 11.61 -11.42 9.86
C ASP A 54 10.83 -12.23 8.80
N PRO A 55 9.92 -11.61 8.03
CA PRO A 55 9.09 -12.33 7.07
C PRO A 55 9.91 -12.85 5.87
N PHE A 56 11.20 -12.52 5.81
CA PHE A 56 12.14 -12.91 4.77
C PHE A 56 13.31 -13.74 5.29
N ALA A 57 13.27 -14.23 6.54
CA ALA A 57 14.27 -15.17 7.05
C ALA A 57 14.18 -16.51 6.29
N GLY A 58 14.83 -16.60 5.13
CA GLY A 58 14.92 -17.81 4.31
C GLY A 58 14.59 -17.67 2.82
N LEU A 59 14.45 -16.45 2.28
CA LEU A 59 14.43 -16.22 0.82
C LEU A 59 15.82 -15.84 0.29
#